data_AF-A0A2V8KHM9-F1
#
_entry.id   AF-A0A2V8KHM9-F1
#
_cell.length_a   1.000
_cell.length_b   1.000
_cell.length_c   1.000
_cell.angle_alpha   90.00
_cell.angle_beta   90.00
_cell.angle_gamma   90.00
#
_symmetry.space_group_name_H-M   'P 1'
#
loop_
_entity.id
_entity.type
_entity.pdbx_description
1 polymer ?
#
loop_
_entity_poly.entity_id
_entity_poly.type
_entity_poly.pdbx_seq_one_letter_code
_entity_poly.pdbx_strand_id
1 'polypeptide(L)' 'MQEFLRQIAPVRSELDRLILFGSRARGDSKPSSDYDILVVMPEKDRRVIDALYDATYSFHAQCPSRRSSDWIRHVVE' A
#
# COMPACT_ATOMS: atom_id res chain seq x y z
N MET A 1 -0.84 -2.16 -9.01
CA MET A 1 -2.11 -2.46 -8.30
C MET A 1 -2.46 -3.95 -8.33
N GLN A 2 -2.72 -4.57 -9.48
CA GLN A 2 -3.05 -6.02 -9.51
C GLN A 2 -1.95 -6.92 -8.91
N GLU A 3 -0.69 -6.60 -9.18
CA GLU A 3 0.48 -7.24 -8.55
C GLU A 3 0.46 -7.13 -7.03
N PHE A 4 0.32 -5.89 -6.53
CA PHE A 4 0.22 -5.61 -5.10
C PHE A 4 -0.90 -6.41 -4.43
N LEU A 5 -2.11 -6.41 -5.01
CA LEU A 5 -3.25 -7.17 -4.49
C LEU A 5 -2.97 -8.69 -4.43
N ARG A 6 -2.23 -9.22 -5.39
CA ARG A 6 -1.82 -10.63 -5.40
C ARG A 6 -0.81 -10.94 -4.31
N GLN A 7 0.16 -10.07 -4.10
CA GLN A 7 1.21 -10.24 -3.09
C GLN A 7 0.66 -10.15 -1.66
N ILE A 8 -0.33 -9.29 -1.43
CA ILE A 8 -0.98 -9.16 -0.11
C ILE A 8 -2.11 -10.16 0.11
N ALA A 9 -2.47 -10.98 -0.89
CA ALA A 9 -3.55 -11.95 -0.78
C ALA A 9 -3.44 -12.88 0.46
N PRO A 10 -2.24 -13.36 0.86
CA PRO A 10 -2.09 -14.21 2.05
C PRO A 10 -2.45 -13.54 3.37
N VAL A 11 -2.33 -12.20 3.46
CA VAL A 11 -2.62 -11.43 4.67
C VAL A 11 -3.92 -10.63 4.57
N ARG A 12 -4.63 -10.73 3.45
CA ARG A 12 -5.81 -9.89 3.17
C ARG A 12 -6.95 -10.09 4.16
N SER A 13 -7.14 -11.30 4.68
CA SER A 13 -8.17 -11.61 5.67
C SER A 13 -7.92 -10.97 7.04
N GLU A 14 -6.71 -10.47 7.25
CA GLU A 14 -6.28 -9.82 8.50
C GLU A 14 -6.45 -8.30 8.45
N LEU A 15 -6.89 -7.78 7.30
CA LEU A 15 -7.15 -6.37 7.07
C LEU A 15 -8.65 -6.12 7.20
N ASP A 16 -9.02 -5.11 7.99
CA ASP A 16 -10.41 -4.66 8.08
C ASP A 16 -10.79 -3.87 6.83
N ARG A 17 -9.91 -2.95 6.40
CA ARG A 17 -10.16 -2.09 5.24
C ARG A 17 -8.89 -1.77 4.47
N LEU A 18 -9.05 -1.65 3.15
CA LEU A 18 -8.04 -1.14 2.24
C LEU A 18 -8.64 0.04 1.48
N ILE A 19 -8.15 1.25 1.74
CA ILE A 19 -8.75 2.49 1.24
C ILE A 19 -7.76 3.17 0.30
N LEU A 20 -8.15 3.36 -0.96
CA LEU A 20 -7.38 4.19 -1.90
C LEU A 20 -7.69 5.67 -1.63
N PHE A 21 -6.65 6.47 -1.44
CA PHE A 21 -6.78 7.91 -1.28
C PHE A 21 -5.83 8.66 -2.24
N GLY A 22 -5.70 9.97 -2.04
CA GLY A 22 -4.79 10.78 -2.83
C GLY A 22 -5.26 11.06 -4.26
N SER A 23 -4.31 11.37 -5.14
CA SER A 23 -4.61 11.86 -6.50
C SER A 23 -5.39 10.86 -7.36
N ARG A 24 -5.13 9.56 -7.18
CA ARG A 24 -5.82 8.47 -7.88
C ARG A 24 -7.28 8.35 -7.44
N ALA A 25 -7.59 8.60 -6.17
CA ALA A 25 -8.96 8.59 -5.67
C ALA A 25 -9.75 9.84 -6.11
N ARG A 26 -9.09 10.99 -6.26
CA ARG A 26 -9.74 12.24 -6.70
C ARG A 26 -9.96 12.34 -8.22
N GLY A 27 -9.30 11.49 -9.01
CA GLY A 27 -9.38 11.53 -10.47
C GLY A 27 -8.36 12.44 -11.15
N ASP A 28 -7.52 13.14 -10.39
CA ASP A 28 -6.48 14.06 -10.91
C ASP A 28 -5.12 13.37 -11.16
N SER A 29 -5.08 12.03 -11.15
CA SER A 29 -3.83 11.29 -11.26
C SER A 29 -3.26 11.26 -12.67
N LYS A 30 -1.95 11.47 -12.79
CA LYS A 30 -1.20 11.17 -14.01
C LYS A 30 -0.92 9.66 -14.09
N PRO A 31 -0.62 9.11 -15.27
CA PRO A 31 -0.25 7.68 -15.40
C PRO A 31 0.93 7.27 -14.51
N SER A 32 1.86 8.19 -14.25
CA SER A 32 3.02 8.03 -13.36
C SER A 32 2.77 8.41 -11.89
N SER A 33 1.55 8.79 -11.53
CA SER A 33 1.22 9.09 -10.13
C SER A 33 1.27 7.80 -9.31
N ASP A 34 1.90 7.86 -8.14
CA ASP A 34 1.94 6.72 -7.21
C ASP A 34 0.52 6.42 -6.66
N TYR A 35 0.36 5.27 -6.00
CA TYR A 35 -0.89 4.88 -5.34
C TYR A 35 -0.77 5.10 -3.84
N ASP A 36 -1.62 5.97 -3.29
CA ASP A 36 -1.72 6.20 -1.85
C ASP A 36 -2.79 5.27 -1.25
N ILE A 37 -2.39 4.30 -0.41
CA ILE A 37 -3.30 3.32 0.17
C ILE A 37 -3.21 3.36 1.69
N LEU A 38 -4.36 3.48 2.34
CA LEU A 38 -4.50 3.37 3.80
C LEU A 38 -5.00 1.96 4.12
N VAL A 39 -4.34 1.32 5.08
CA VAL A 39 -4.69 -0.01 5.55
C VAL A 39 -5.19 0.10 6.98
N VAL A 40 -6.39 -0.43 7.23
CA VAL A 40 -6.98 -0.55 8.57
C VAL A 40 -6.95 -2.02 8.94
N MET A 41 -6.49 -2.31 10.15
CA MET A 41 -6.36 -3.64 10.72
C MET A 41 -6.81 -3.60 12.18
N PRO A 42 -7.43 -4.67 12.70
CA PRO A 42 -7.99 -4.68 14.04
C PRO A 42 -6.90 -4.65 15.12
N GLU A 43 -5.74 -5.24 14.82
CA GLU A 43 -4.55 -5.19 15.66
C GLU A 43 -3.30 -4.97 14.81
N LYS A 44 -2.29 -4.36 15.42
CA LYS A 44 -1.00 -4.11 14.78
C LYS A 44 -0.17 -5.40 14.71
N ASP A 45 -0.31 -6.18 13.64
CA ASP A 45 0.54 -7.36 13.37
C ASP A 45 1.75 -6.97 12.51
N ARG A 46 2.96 -7.16 13.05
CA ARG A 46 4.21 -6.87 12.36
C ARG A 46 4.42 -7.72 11.10
N ARG A 47 3.98 -8.98 11.09
CA ARG A 47 4.06 -9.86 9.92
C ARG A 47 3.20 -9.32 8.77
N VAL A 48 2.01 -8.83 9.08
CA VAL A 48 1.12 -8.20 8.09
C VAL A 48 1.75 -6.93 7.56
N ILE A 49 2.29 -6.09 8.45
CA ILE A 49 2.97 -4.85 8.10
C ILE A 49 4.18 -5.13 7.18
N ASP A 50 5.02 -6.08 7.53
CA ASP A 50 6.21 -6.45 6.74
C ASP A 50 5.79 -6.97 5.35
N ALA A 51 4.75 -7.81 5.26
CA ALA A 51 4.21 -8.29 3.99
C ALA A 51 3.67 -7.14 3.11
N LEU A 52 3.02 -6.13 3.72
CA LEU A 52 2.57 -4.93 3.00
C LEU A 52 3.75 -4.10 2.49
N TYR A 53 4.80 -3.93 3.30
CA TYR A 53 6.02 -3.22 2.92
C TYR A 53 6.76 -3.93 1.77
N ASP A 54 6.93 -5.25 1.84
CA ASP A 54 7.54 -6.05 0.80
C ASP A 54 6.77 -5.95 -0.52
N ALA A 55 5.44 -5.92 -0.43
CA ALA A 55 4.58 -5.77 -1.59
C ALA A 55 4.71 -4.38 -2.26
N THR A 56 4.89 -3.33 -1.47
CA THR A 56 5.22 -1.99 -1.99
C THR A 56 6.63 -1.89 -2.58
N TYR A 57 7.62 -2.51 -1.95
CA TYR A 57 9.01 -2.48 -2.45
C TYR A 57 9.16 -3.20 -3.79
N SER A 58 8.50 -4.36 -3.94
CA SER A 58 8.47 -5.11 -5.21
C SER A 58 7.84 -4.30 -6.35
N PHE A 59 6.92 -3.39 -6.04
CA PHE A 59 6.34 -2.46 -7.01
C PHE A 59 7.32 -1.34 -7.41
N HIS A 60 8.15 -0.86 -6.48
CA HIS A 60 9.14 0.19 -6.70
C HIS A 60 10.41 -0.29 -7.42
N ALA A 61 10.78 -1.56 -7.31
CA ALA A 61 11.97 -2.11 -7.98
C ALA A 61 11.92 -2.02 -9.53
N GLN A 62 10.77 -1.68 -10.12
CA GLN A 62 10.62 -1.38 -11.54
C GLN A 62 10.84 0.10 -11.92
N CYS A 63 11.12 1.01 -10.97
CA CYS A 63 11.37 2.42 -11.26
C CYS A 63 12.45 3.04 -10.32
N PRO A 64 13.74 3.11 -10.73
CA PRO A 64 14.87 3.45 -9.84
C PRO A 64 14.95 4.90 -9.33
N SER A 65 14.05 5.81 -9.74
CA SER A 65 14.26 7.26 -9.58
C SER A 65 13.50 7.93 -8.43
N ARG A 66 12.67 7.22 -7.64
CA ARG A 66 11.89 7.83 -6.54
C ARG A 66 12.27 7.30 -5.16
N ARG A 67 13.10 8.08 -4.45
CA ARG A 67 13.21 8.03 -2.98
C ARG A 67 12.02 8.76 -2.37
N SER A 68 11.16 8.06 -1.65
CA SER A 68 10.35 8.68 -0.59
C SER A 68 9.82 7.60 0.35
N SER A 69 10.09 7.77 1.63
CA SER A 69 9.82 6.86 2.75
C SER A 69 8.48 7.15 3.45
N ASP A 70 7.53 7.83 2.80
CA ASP A 70 6.35 8.42 3.47
C ASP A 70 4.97 7.80 3.10
N TRP A 71 4.94 6.69 2.36
CA TRP A 71 3.70 6.22 1.71
C TRP A 71 2.74 5.38 2.56
N ILE A 72 3.17 4.89 3.73
CA ILE A 72 2.31 4.09 4.62
C ILE A 72 2.10 4.85 5.93
N ARG A 73 1.01 5.61 6.01
CA ARG A 73 0.53 6.18 7.27
C ARG A 73 -0.30 5.13 7.98
N HIS A 74 0.26 4.54 9.03
CA HIS A 74 -0.47 3.63 9.92
C HIS A 74 -1.38 4.45 10.83
N VAL A 75 -2.68 4.16 10.81
CA VAL A 75 -3.65 4.63 11.80
C VAL A 75 -4.09 3.39 12.58
N VAL A 76 -3.75 3.35 13.86
CA VAL A 76 -4.29 2.40 14.84
C VAL A 76 -5.40 3.18 15.55
N GLU A 77 -6.62 2.67 15.52
CA GLU A 77 -7.71 3.09 16.43
C GLU A 77 -7.97 1.97 17.43
#